data_AF-A0A522DKL6-F1
#
_entry.id   AF-A0A522DKL6-F1
#
_cell.length_a   1.000
_cell.length_b   1.000
_cell.length_c   1.000
_cell.angle_alpha   90.00
_cell.angle_beta   90.00
_cell.angle_gamma   90.00
#
_symmetry.space_group_name_H-M   'P 1'
#
loop_
_entity.id
_entity.type
_entity.pdbx_description
1 polymer ?
#
loop_
_entity_poly.entity_id
_entity_poly.type
_entity_poly.pdbx_seq_one_letter_code
_entity_poly.pdbx_strand_id
1 'polypeptide(L)'
;MSKVETSGTVHFSVQGEFITDTARRLWAEEGEQERALRILRCMQGITEQQILDVLEGRSQLVGWSDSPEGIQLKSDKHKGVTLEEQFKKLKGERYEFDDQPKDIKSKRSTRTGNPPKKQRIYRKMKDSGGISRPKLKRFESSMEGIARMADPGDTNKGFLPAETEREREEREEKEREEKEEEARQYAKANLVVSDTITGDTGWLSPEGKFYPCGYSEHARVIWALGLCGHPQMHGAHPAGWVRLGMNGSEPYVHDAHDSPDPPTKAQKDLISAFCKKRKIKLPWWLEENER
;
A
#
# COMPACT_ATOMS: atom_id res chain seq x y z
N MET A 1 -32.95 -16.09 -43.59
CA MET A 1 -33.23 -15.01 -42.61
C MET A 1 -31.93 -14.70 -41.90
N SER A 2 -31.29 -13.60 -42.25
CA SER A 2 -29.98 -13.19 -41.74
C SER A 2 -30.14 -12.62 -40.32
N LYS A 3 -29.41 -13.16 -39.33
CA LYS A 3 -29.36 -12.59 -37.98
C LYS A 3 -28.64 -11.24 -38.05
N VAL A 4 -29.35 -10.18 -37.69
CA VAL A 4 -28.75 -8.85 -37.49
C VAL A 4 -28.07 -8.87 -36.13
N GLU A 5 -26.74 -8.92 -36.11
CA GLU A 5 -25.96 -8.72 -34.89
C GLU A 5 -26.04 -7.23 -34.52
N THR A 6 -26.83 -6.92 -33.50
CA THR A 6 -26.82 -5.58 -32.90
C THR A 6 -25.60 -5.49 -31.99
N SER A 7 -24.54 -4.84 -32.45
CA SER A 7 -23.43 -4.44 -31.58
C SER A 7 -23.96 -3.46 -30.53
N GLY A 8 -24.08 -3.90 -29.29
CA GLY A 8 -24.44 -3.02 -28.16
C GLY A 8 -23.24 -2.16 -27.78
N THR A 9 -23.34 -0.85 -27.99
CA THR A 9 -22.35 0.10 -27.45
C THR A 9 -22.69 0.39 -25.99
N VAL A 10 -21.77 0.09 -25.08
CA VAL A 10 -21.91 0.45 -23.66
C VAL A 10 -21.40 1.87 -23.47
N HIS A 11 -22.27 2.75 -22.97
CA HIS A 11 -21.92 4.13 -22.61
C HIS A 11 -21.78 4.23 -21.09
N PHE A 12 -20.68 4.82 -20.63
CA PHE A 12 -20.45 5.12 -19.21
C PHE A 12 -20.41 6.64 -19.04
N SER A 13 -21.04 7.13 -17.98
CA SER A 13 -20.95 8.52 -17.55
C SER A 13 -20.32 8.59 -16.17
N VAL A 14 -19.49 9.62 -15.96
CA VAL A 14 -18.81 9.87 -14.68
C VAL A 14 -19.24 11.24 -14.18
N GLN A 15 -19.56 11.28 -12.90
CA GLN A 15 -19.95 12.50 -12.20
C GLN A 15 -18.72 13.24 -11.67
N GLY A 16 -18.63 14.56 -11.91
CA GLY A 16 -17.50 15.40 -11.49
C GLY A 16 -17.30 15.44 -9.98
N GLU A 17 -18.39 15.45 -9.21
CA GLU A 17 -18.36 15.44 -7.74
C GLU A 17 -17.66 14.18 -7.21
N PHE A 18 -17.94 13.03 -7.82
CA PHE A 18 -17.30 11.75 -7.47
C PHE A 18 -15.78 11.79 -7.72
N ILE A 19 -15.33 12.42 -8.80
CA ILE A 19 -13.89 12.61 -9.08
C ILE A 19 -13.25 13.48 -8.01
N THR A 20 -13.91 14.59 -7.64
CA THR A 20 -13.45 15.51 -6.60
C THR A 20 -13.29 14.80 -5.25
N ASP A 21 -14.31 14.07 -4.81
CA ASP A 21 -14.30 13.38 -3.53
C ASP A 21 -13.25 12.26 -3.50
N THR A 22 -13.15 11.48 -4.58
CA THR A 22 -12.15 10.41 -4.69
C THR A 22 -10.73 10.97 -4.64
N ALA A 23 -10.45 12.06 -5.37
CA ALA A 23 -9.13 12.68 -5.36
C ALA A 23 -8.77 13.26 -3.99
N ARG A 24 -9.72 13.95 -3.33
CA ARG A 24 -9.51 14.51 -1.98
C ARG A 24 -9.27 13.40 -0.94
N ARG A 25 -10.02 12.30 -1.01
CA ARG A 25 -9.82 11.14 -0.11
C ARG A 25 -8.45 10.51 -0.28
N LEU A 26 -8.05 10.23 -1.54
CA LEU A 26 -6.72 9.69 -1.84
C LEU A 26 -5.60 10.61 -1.34
N TRP A 27 -5.79 11.92 -1.49
CA TRP A 27 -4.81 12.93 -1.08
C TRP A 27 -4.69 13.06 0.44
N ALA A 28 -5.82 13.23 1.15
CA ALA A 28 -5.82 13.57 2.56
C ALA A 28 -5.83 12.35 3.49
N GLU A 29 -6.61 11.31 3.17
CA GLU A 29 -6.84 10.17 4.06
C GLU A 29 -5.89 9.02 3.78
N GLU A 30 -5.72 8.66 2.50
CA GLU A 30 -4.94 7.48 2.10
C GLU A 30 -3.45 7.80 1.88
N GLY A 31 -3.10 9.08 1.71
CA GLY A 31 -1.72 9.51 1.44
C GLY A 31 -1.21 9.16 0.03
N GLU A 32 -2.09 8.73 -0.88
CA GLU A 32 -1.78 8.35 -2.26
C GLU A 32 -1.77 9.58 -3.19
N GLN A 33 -0.86 10.53 -2.93
CA GLN A 33 -0.79 11.82 -3.64
C GLN A 33 -0.67 11.69 -5.16
N GLU A 34 0.20 10.80 -5.63
CA GLU A 34 0.41 10.56 -7.07
C GLU A 34 -0.84 10.04 -7.77
N ARG A 35 -1.64 9.22 -7.08
CA ARG A 35 -2.88 8.68 -7.64
C ARG A 35 -3.98 9.74 -7.71
N ALA A 36 -4.09 10.58 -6.69
CA ALA A 36 -4.98 11.73 -6.69
C ALA A 36 -4.65 12.70 -7.85
N LEU A 37 -3.38 13.04 -8.02
CA LEU A 37 -2.91 13.89 -9.13
C LEU A 37 -3.16 13.25 -10.49
N ARG A 38 -2.93 11.93 -10.63
CA ARG A 38 -3.17 11.20 -11.88
C ARG A 38 -4.64 11.26 -12.29
N ILE A 39 -5.57 11.05 -11.36
CA ILE A 39 -7.02 11.12 -11.63
C ILE A 39 -7.39 12.51 -12.15
N LEU A 40 -6.92 13.58 -11.49
CA LEU A 40 -7.26 14.95 -11.88
C LEU A 40 -6.57 15.37 -13.19
N ARG A 41 -5.35 14.91 -13.48
CA ARG A 41 -4.65 15.16 -14.74
C ARG A 41 -5.31 14.51 -15.96
N CYS A 42 -6.14 13.48 -15.77
CA CYS A 42 -6.92 12.90 -16.87
C CYS A 42 -8.07 13.82 -17.34
N MET A 43 -8.40 14.88 -16.60
CA MET A 43 -9.43 15.84 -16.99
C MET A 43 -8.89 16.79 -18.06
N GLN A 44 -9.55 16.83 -19.22
CA GLN A 44 -9.16 17.75 -20.29
C GLN A 44 -9.38 19.21 -19.87
N GLY A 45 -8.37 20.06 -20.11
CA GLY A 45 -8.47 21.50 -19.91
C GLY A 45 -8.27 22.00 -18.47
N ILE A 46 -7.95 21.13 -17.51
CA ILE A 46 -7.61 21.56 -16.15
C ILE A 46 -6.11 21.89 -16.04
N THR A 47 -5.79 23.02 -15.43
CA THR A 47 -4.41 23.44 -15.15
C THR A 47 -3.91 22.87 -13.82
N GLU A 48 -2.59 22.78 -13.63
CA GLU A 48 -2.03 22.30 -12.35
C GLU A 48 -2.48 23.14 -11.16
N GLN A 49 -2.62 24.46 -11.34
CA GLN A 49 -3.12 25.32 -10.27
C GLN A 49 -4.57 24.98 -9.90
N GLN A 50 -5.42 24.69 -10.88
CA GLN A 50 -6.81 24.28 -10.62
C GLN A 50 -6.88 22.91 -9.96
N ILE A 51 -5.97 21.98 -10.29
CA ILE A 51 -5.84 20.69 -9.58
C ILE A 51 -5.58 20.93 -8.09
N LEU A 52 -4.62 21.80 -7.77
CA LEU A 52 -4.33 22.17 -6.38
C LEU A 52 -5.53 22.83 -5.72
N ASP A 53 -6.23 23.73 -6.41
CA ASP A 53 -7.45 24.36 -5.90
C ASP A 53 -8.54 23.31 -5.59
N VAL A 54 -8.65 22.24 -6.37
CA VAL A 54 -9.59 21.13 -6.10
C VAL A 54 -9.18 20.34 -4.86
N LEU A 55 -7.90 19.98 -4.76
CA LEU A 55 -7.36 19.21 -3.63
C LEU A 55 -7.42 19.98 -2.30
N GLU A 56 -7.23 21.30 -2.36
CA GLU A 56 -7.31 22.19 -1.20
C GLU A 56 -8.73 22.60 -0.81
N GLY A 57 -9.74 22.18 -1.56
CA GLY A 57 -11.13 22.53 -1.26
C GLY A 57 -11.55 23.94 -1.70
N ARG A 58 -10.78 24.61 -2.56
CA ARG A 58 -11.12 25.94 -3.12
C ARG A 58 -12.05 25.84 -4.33
N SER A 59 -11.95 24.73 -5.06
CA SER A 59 -12.77 24.40 -6.23
C SER A 59 -13.28 22.96 -6.17
N GLN A 60 -14.31 22.65 -6.95
CA GLN A 60 -14.82 21.30 -7.15
C GLN A 60 -15.24 21.10 -8.61
N LEU A 61 -15.07 19.87 -9.09
CA LEU A 61 -15.62 19.44 -10.37
C LEU A 61 -17.09 19.08 -10.17
N VAL A 62 -17.96 19.55 -11.06
CA VAL A 62 -19.41 19.29 -11.01
C VAL A 62 -19.96 18.97 -12.39
N GLY A 63 -21.07 18.25 -12.45
CA GLY A 63 -21.72 17.86 -13.70
C GLY A 63 -21.32 16.46 -14.17
N TRP A 64 -21.71 16.12 -15.40
CA TRP A 64 -21.56 14.77 -15.93
C TRP A 64 -20.74 14.76 -17.22
N SER A 65 -19.94 13.72 -17.44
CA SER A 65 -19.10 13.60 -18.63
C SER A 65 -19.88 13.51 -19.95
N ASP A 66 -21.13 13.07 -19.91
CA ASP A 66 -22.03 12.94 -21.06
C ASP A 66 -23.01 14.12 -21.22
N SER A 67 -23.03 15.06 -20.25
CA SER A 67 -23.77 16.31 -20.39
C SER A 67 -23.14 17.19 -21.49
N PRO A 68 -23.95 17.97 -22.24
CA PRO A 68 -23.42 18.87 -23.27
C PRO A 68 -22.51 19.96 -22.68
N GLU A 69 -22.72 20.32 -21.41
CA GLU A 69 -21.86 21.24 -20.67
C GLU A 69 -20.56 20.61 -20.17
N GLY A 70 -20.47 19.27 -20.17
CA GLY A 70 -19.38 18.48 -19.62
C GLY A 70 -19.21 18.65 -18.11
N ILE A 71 -18.07 18.15 -17.62
CA ILE A 71 -17.65 18.40 -16.24
C ILE A 71 -17.04 19.80 -16.15
N GLN A 72 -17.57 20.61 -15.24
CA GLN A 72 -17.15 22.00 -15.05
C GLN A 72 -16.47 22.19 -13.70
N LEU A 73 -15.47 23.08 -13.67
CA LEU A 73 -14.87 23.52 -12.42
C LEU A 73 -15.70 24.67 -11.84
N LYS A 74 -16.18 24.53 -10.61
CA LYS A 74 -16.85 25.60 -9.86
C LYS A 74 -16.12 25.89 -8.56
N SER A 75 -16.12 27.15 -8.15
CA SER A 75 -15.65 27.54 -6.82
C SER A 75 -16.50 26.85 -5.76
N ASP A 76 -15.83 26.21 -4.80
CA ASP A 76 -16.49 25.54 -3.69
C ASP A 76 -16.84 26.59 -2.63
N LYS A 77 -18.14 26.79 -2.39
CA LYS A 77 -18.62 27.80 -1.42
C LYS A 77 -18.53 27.29 0.02
N HIS A 78 -18.30 26.00 0.22
CA HIS A 78 -18.02 25.49 1.56
C HIS A 78 -16.64 26.00 1.96
N LYS A 79 -16.59 26.82 3.03
CA LYS A 79 -15.36 27.32 3.65
C LYS A 79 -14.39 26.15 3.75
N GLY A 80 -13.37 26.16 2.90
CA GLY A 80 -12.38 25.10 2.84
C GLY A 80 -11.93 24.79 4.24
N VAL A 81 -12.19 23.56 4.70
CA VAL A 81 -11.48 23.04 5.85
C VAL A 81 -10.03 23.09 5.41
N THR A 82 -9.27 24.02 5.97
CA THR A 82 -7.89 24.23 5.55
C THR A 82 -7.17 22.89 5.59
N LEU A 83 -6.23 22.63 4.66
CA LEU A 83 -5.43 21.40 4.72
C LEU A 83 -4.88 21.17 6.14
N GLU A 84 -4.53 22.24 6.84
CA GLU A 84 -4.15 22.22 8.26
C GLU A 84 -5.24 21.69 9.20
N GLU A 85 -6.50 22.09 9.06
CA GLU A 85 -7.62 21.55 9.85
C GLU A 85 -7.90 20.07 9.51
N GLN A 86 -7.78 19.67 8.24
CA GLN A 86 -7.89 18.26 7.84
C GLN A 86 -6.75 17.42 8.44
N PHE A 87 -5.50 17.91 8.36
CA PHE A 87 -4.34 17.28 9.00
C PHE A 87 -4.47 17.26 10.53
N LYS A 88 -5.05 18.28 11.14
CA LYS A 88 -5.25 18.36 12.59
C LYS A 88 -6.31 17.37 13.07
N LYS A 89 -7.36 17.13 12.28
CA LYS A 89 -8.36 16.11 12.53
C LYS A 89 -7.77 14.69 12.42
N LEU A 90 -6.97 14.44 11.37
CA LEU A 90 -6.27 13.17 11.16
C LEU A 90 -5.19 12.87 12.22
N LYS A 91 -4.51 13.90 12.74
CA LYS A 91 -3.56 13.74 13.84
C LYS A 91 -4.23 13.60 15.20
N GLY A 92 -5.39 14.24 15.40
CA GLY A 92 -6.18 14.13 16.64
C GLY A 92 -6.77 12.74 16.86
N GLU A 93 -7.17 12.04 15.81
CA GLU A 93 -7.74 10.69 15.90
C GLU A 93 -6.68 9.57 16.03
N ARG A 94 -5.39 9.87 15.82
CA ARG A 94 -4.29 8.90 15.99
C ARG A 94 -3.61 8.92 17.36
N TYR A 95 -4.17 9.60 18.37
CA TYR A 95 -3.51 9.78 19.68
C TYR A 95 -4.39 9.41 20.89
N GLU A 96 -4.83 8.16 20.94
CA GLU A 96 -5.10 7.42 22.19
C GLU A 96 -4.48 6.02 22.14
N PHE A 97 -3.23 5.92 21.68
CA PHE A 97 -2.41 4.74 21.96
C PHE A 97 -1.29 5.14 22.91
N ASP A 98 -1.38 4.58 24.10
CA ASP A 98 -0.58 4.78 25.30
C ASP A 98 0.91 4.54 25.01
N ASP A 99 1.69 5.60 24.81
CA ASP A 99 3.15 5.53 24.65
C ASP A 99 3.83 6.24 25.82
N GLN A 100 4.20 5.44 26.81
CA GLN A 100 5.22 5.82 27.79
C GLN A 100 6.55 6.08 27.08
N PRO A 101 7.29 7.15 27.42
CA PRO A 101 8.50 7.51 26.71
C PRO A 101 9.63 6.51 26.99
N LYS A 102 9.99 5.70 25.99
CA LYS A 102 11.31 5.08 25.91
C LYS A 102 12.29 6.06 25.29
N ASP A 103 13.26 6.49 26.10
CA ASP A 103 14.43 7.27 25.73
C ASP A 103 15.16 6.66 24.51
N ILE A 104 14.96 7.22 23.32
CA ILE A 104 15.84 6.99 22.17
C ILE A 104 16.33 8.34 21.65
N LYS A 105 17.54 8.70 22.10
CA LYS A 105 18.31 9.83 21.60
C LYS A 105 18.83 9.53 20.19
N SER A 106 18.07 9.88 19.15
CA SER A 106 18.62 9.95 17.79
C SER A 106 19.30 11.31 17.58
N LYS A 107 20.59 11.28 17.24
CA LYS A 107 21.37 12.46 16.87
C LYS A 107 21.25 12.68 15.37
N ARG A 108 20.63 13.79 14.96
CA ARG A 108 20.72 14.32 13.59
C ARG A 108 22.15 14.77 13.29
N SER A 109 22.69 14.26 12.19
CA SER A 109 23.89 14.76 11.53
C SER A 109 23.46 15.73 10.43
N THR A 110 23.65 17.04 10.66
CA THR A 110 23.67 18.01 9.56
C THR A 110 25.12 18.26 9.17
N ARG A 111 25.43 17.88 7.92
CA ARG A 111 26.73 18.01 7.27
C ARG A 111 26.67 19.26 6.40
N THR A 112 27.33 20.34 6.80
CA THR A 112 27.72 21.43 5.90
C THR A 112 29.14 21.87 6.22
N GLY A 113 29.90 22.10 5.14
CA GLY A 113 31.34 22.20 5.15
C GLY A 113 31.93 23.58 5.47
N ASN A 114 33.26 23.51 5.61
CA ASN A 114 34.32 24.50 5.72
C ASN A 114 34.76 25.09 7.10
N PRO A 115 36.06 24.92 7.48
CA PRO A 115 36.75 25.44 8.68
C PRO A 115 37.26 26.89 8.43
N PRO A 116 37.88 27.69 9.35
CA PRO A 116 38.73 27.35 10.51
C PRO A 116 38.45 28.26 11.75
N LYS A 117 37.23 28.24 12.29
CA LYS A 117 36.89 29.05 13.49
C LYS A 117 37.04 28.32 14.83
N LYS A 118 37.10 26.98 14.83
CA LYS A 118 37.06 26.18 16.07
C LYS A 118 38.35 26.21 16.90
N GLN A 119 39.54 26.33 16.28
CA GLN A 119 40.81 26.43 17.02
C GLN A 119 40.93 27.74 17.81
N ARG A 120 40.41 28.85 17.28
CA ARG A 120 40.45 30.16 17.94
C ARG A 120 39.49 30.22 19.14
N ILE A 121 38.38 29.48 19.08
CA ILE A 121 37.44 29.31 20.18
C ILE A 121 38.05 28.45 21.30
N TYR A 122 38.79 27.38 20.96
CA TYR A 122 39.43 26.51 21.96
C TYR A 122 40.49 27.26 22.79
N ARG A 123 41.30 28.13 22.17
CA ARG A 123 42.26 28.99 22.92
C ARG A 123 41.54 29.93 23.89
N LYS A 124 40.49 30.63 23.43
CA LYS A 124 39.68 31.51 24.31
C LYS A 124 38.94 30.77 25.42
N MET A 125 38.58 29.50 25.22
CA MET A 125 37.83 28.69 26.20
C MET A 125 38.71 28.00 27.24
N LYS A 126 40.00 27.75 26.93
CA LYS A 126 40.95 27.15 27.88
C LYS A 126 41.41 28.16 28.93
N ASP A 127 41.47 29.44 28.55
CA ASP A 127 41.95 30.53 29.42
C ASP A 127 40.84 31.09 30.34
N SER A 128 39.56 30.76 30.12
CA SER A 128 38.43 31.34 30.87
C SER A 128 37.96 30.51 32.08
N GLY A 129 38.65 29.42 32.45
CA GLY A 129 38.46 28.70 33.72
C GLY A 129 37.07 28.08 34.00
N GLY A 130 36.10 28.21 33.09
CA GLY A 130 34.67 28.00 33.39
C GLY A 130 34.02 26.74 32.81
N ILE A 131 34.76 25.69 32.45
CA ILE A 131 34.18 24.48 31.85
C ILE A 131 34.46 23.24 32.70
N SER A 132 33.40 22.49 33.03
CA SER A 132 33.55 21.23 33.76
C SER A 132 34.26 20.16 32.92
N ARG A 133 35.17 19.42 33.57
CA ARG A 133 36.03 18.38 32.96
C ARG A 133 35.33 17.41 31.98
N PRO A 134 34.06 17.00 32.16
CA PRO A 134 33.36 16.11 31.22
C PRO A 134 33.10 16.72 29.83
N LYS A 135 32.85 18.03 29.75
CA LYS A 135 32.62 18.71 28.46
C LYS A 135 33.91 18.88 27.67
N LEU A 136 35.04 19.04 28.36
CA LEU A 136 36.37 19.09 27.74
C LEU A 136 36.73 17.75 27.09
N LYS A 137 36.52 16.63 27.80
CA LYS A 137 36.80 15.28 27.27
C LYS A 137 36.01 14.95 26.00
N ARG A 138 34.72 15.31 25.92
CA ARG A 138 33.92 15.11 24.68
C ARG A 138 34.45 15.92 23.51
N PHE A 139 34.97 17.12 23.76
CA PHE A 139 35.53 17.97 22.72
C PHE A 139 36.91 17.49 22.26
N GLU A 140 37.75 17.02 23.20
CA GLU A 140 39.05 16.40 22.91
C GLU A 140 38.89 15.13 22.07
N SER A 141 37.97 14.22 22.42
CA SER A 141 37.69 13.04 21.59
C SER A 141 37.15 13.41 20.19
N SER A 142 36.38 14.49 20.07
CA SER A 142 35.92 14.96 18.76
C SER A 142 37.04 15.59 17.93
N MET A 143 38.02 16.22 18.56
CA MET A 143 39.18 16.81 17.90
C MET A 143 40.21 15.74 17.51
N GLU A 144 40.41 14.70 18.32
CA GLU A 144 41.20 13.52 17.95
C GLU A 144 40.62 12.81 16.72
N GLY A 145 39.29 12.68 16.64
CA GLY A 145 38.63 12.13 15.45
C GLY A 145 38.90 12.93 14.17
N ILE A 146 38.97 14.27 14.27
CA ILE A 146 39.30 15.15 13.14
C ILE A 146 40.79 15.10 12.81
N ALA A 147 41.67 15.06 13.82
CA ALA A 147 43.11 14.96 13.63
C ALA A 147 43.52 13.64 12.95
N ARG A 148 42.85 12.52 13.29
CA ARG A 148 43.05 11.23 12.61
C ARG A 148 42.61 11.25 11.14
N MET A 149 41.65 12.10 10.76
CA MET A 149 41.25 12.26 9.35
C MET A 149 42.19 13.19 8.56
N ALA A 150 43.04 13.96 9.24
CA ALA A 150 43.96 14.92 8.63
C ALA A 150 45.40 14.40 8.53
N ASP A 151 45.68 13.19 9.04
CA ASP A 151 46.99 12.54 8.92
C ASP A 151 47.13 11.92 7.51
N PRO A 152 47.99 12.46 6.63
CA PRO A 152 48.16 11.96 5.26
C PRO A 152 48.81 10.55 5.22
N GLY A 153 49.35 10.08 6.35
CA GLY A 153 50.03 8.78 6.46
C GLY A 153 49.11 7.57 6.65
N ASP A 154 47.82 7.76 6.96
CA ASP A 154 46.82 6.69 7.12
C ASP A 154 45.94 6.54 5.86
N THR A 155 46.54 6.76 4.68
CA THR A 155 45.91 6.61 3.36
C THR A 155 45.82 5.16 2.90
N ASN A 156 46.30 4.20 3.70
CA ASN A 156 46.21 2.77 3.41
C ASN A 156 44.98 2.09 4.04
N LYS A 157 43.96 2.88 4.45
CA LYS A 157 42.61 2.35 4.61
C LYS A 157 42.01 2.25 3.23
N GLY A 158 42.07 1.03 2.67
CA GLY A 158 41.58 0.67 1.35
C GLY A 158 40.38 1.51 0.95
N PHE A 159 40.61 2.37 -0.04
CA PHE A 159 39.56 3.08 -0.75
C PHE A 159 38.67 1.99 -1.35
N LEU A 160 37.64 1.58 -0.61
CA LEU A 160 36.61 0.74 -1.19
C LEU A 160 36.09 1.56 -2.38
N PRO A 161 36.14 1.02 -3.61
CA PRO A 161 35.62 1.73 -4.76
C PRO A 161 34.21 2.19 -4.41
N ALA A 162 33.92 3.46 -4.67
CA ALA A 162 32.60 4.00 -4.42
C ALA A 162 31.61 3.11 -5.16
N GLU A 163 30.83 2.35 -4.39
CA GLU A 163 29.76 1.52 -4.92
C GLU A 163 28.91 2.39 -5.82
N THR A 164 28.72 1.93 -7.05
CA THR A 164 27.93 2.70 -8.01
C THR A 164 26.49 2.75 -7.53
N GLU A 165 25.78 3.84 -7.83
CA GLU A 165 24.37 4.00 -7.46
C GLU A 165 23.53 2.79 -7.94
N ARG A 166 23.87 2.26 -9.11
CA ARG A 166 23.27 1.04 -9.68
C ARG A 166 23.51 -0.21 -8.83
N GLU A 167 24.73 -0.47 -8.38
CA GLU A 167 25.02 -1.64 -7.53
C GLU A 167 24.26 -1.58 -6.21
N ARG A 168 24.07 -0.36 -5.68
CA ARG A 168 23.26 -0.14 -4.49
C ARG A 168 21.78 -0.42 -4.75
N GLU A 169 21.22 0.08 -5.84
CA GLU A 169 19.83 -0.18 -6.23
C GLU A 169 19.59 -1.68 -6.45
N GLU A 170 20.47 -2.37 -7.18
CA GLU A 170 20.37 -3.82 -7.42
C GLU A 170 20.45 -4.62 -6.10
N ARG A 171 21.29 -4.19 -5.15
CA ARG A 171 21.37 -4.81 -3.82
C ARG A 171 20.10 -4.56 -2.99
N GLU A 172 19.59 -3.33 -2.98
CA GLU A 172 18.37 -2.96 -2.25
C GLU A 172 17.14 -3.68 -2.82
N GLU A 173 17.05 -3.84 -4.15
CA GLU A 173 16.02 -4.63 -4.81
C GLU A 173 16.12 -6.12 -4.45
N LYS A 174 17.31 -6.71 -4.52
CA LYS A 174 17.54 -8.11 -4.13
C LYS A 174 17.19 -8.35 -2.66
N GLU A 175 17.58 -7.45 -1.76
CA GLU A 175 17.23 -7.55 -0.33
C GLU A 175 15.72 -7.44 -0.11
N ARG A 176 15.01 -6.62 -0.90
CA ARG A 176 13.55 -6.52 -0.87
C ARG A 176 12.89 -7.81 -1.35
N GLU A 177 13.37 -8.40 -2.45
CA GLU A 177 12.87 -9.68 -2.96
C GLU A 177 13.10 -10.82 -1.96
N GLU A 178 14.30 -10.91 -1.36
CA GLU A 178 14.62 -11.92 -0.34
C GLU A 178 13.71 -11.79 0.88
N LYS A 179 13.47 -10.56 1.38
CA LYS A 179 12.54 -10.32 2.48
C LYS A 179 11.09 -10.65 2.13
N GLU A 180 10.67 -10.33 0.91
CA GLU A 180 9.31 -10.65 0.48
C GLU A 180 9.11 -12.17 0.39
N GLU A 181 10.09 -12.91 -0.16
CA GLU A 181 10.05 -14.37 -0.24
C GLU A 181 10.09 -15.01 1.17
N GLU A 182 10.92 -14.52 2.08
CA GLU A 182 10.92 -14.99 3.48
C GLU A 182 9.56 -14.77 4.14
N ALA A 183 8.95 -13.59 3.94
CA ALA A 183 7.63 -13.29 4.46
C ALA A 183 6.54 -14.18 3.83
N ARG A 184 6.63 -14.52 2.53
CA ARG A 184 5.74 -15.47 1.87
C ARG A 184 5.90 -16.87 2.44
N GLN A 185 7.13 -17.35 2.61
CA GLN A 185 7.40 -18.66 3.20
C GLN A 185 6.86 -18.77 4.62
N TYR A 186 7.07 -17.73 5.44
CA TYR A 186 6.50 -17.66 6.78
C TYR A 186 4.97 -17.69 6.75
N ALA A 187 4.33 -16.91 5.88
CA ALA A 187 2.88 -16.91 5.75
C ALA A 187 2.36 -18.28 5.28
N LYS A 188 3.03 -18.92 4.32
CA LYS A 188 2.69 -20.25 3.80
C LYS A 188 2.82 -21.33 4.86
N ALA A 189 3.86 -21.28 5.69
CA ALA A 189 4.05 -22.22 6.80
C ALA A 189 2.94 -22.12 7.86
N ASN A 190 2.28 -20.97 7.97
CA ASN A 190 1.18 -20.72 8.90
C ASN A 190 -0.22 -20.86 8.26
N LEU A 191 -0.30 -21.21 6.98
CA LEU A 191 -1.59 -21.48 6.35
C LEU A 191 -2.17 -22.78 6.90
N VAL A 192 -3.36 -22.68 7.49
CA VAL A 192 -4.17 -23.85 7.82
C VAL A 192 -4.74 -24.40 6.52
N VAL A 193 -4.55 -25.69 6.28
CA VAL A 193 -5.12 -26.41 5.13
C VAL A 193 -6.02 -27.51 5.67
N SER A 194 -7.20 -27.64 5.09
CA SER A 194 -8.22 -28.60 5.52
C SER A 194 -8.82 -29.33 4.33
N ASP A 195 -9.03 -30.63 4.48
CA ASP A 195 -9.78 -31.45 3.52
C ASP A 195 -11.30 -31.31 3.71
N THR A 196 -11.74 -30.37 4.55
CA THR A 196 -13.15 -30.01 4.78
C THR A 196 -13.31 -28.50 4.92
N ILE A 197 -14.48 -27.98 4.55
CA ILE A 197 -14.81 -26.57 4.77
C ILE A 197 -15.09 -26.36 6.27
N THR A 198 -14.17 -25.65 6.94
CA THR A 198 -14.16 -25.44 8.40
C THR A 198 -14.61 -24.05 8.84
N GLY A 199 -14.71 -23.09 7.91
CA GLY A 199 -15.07 -21.70 8.18
C GLY A 199 -16.02 -21.12 7.14
N ASP A 200 -16.44 -19.89 7.37
CA ASP A 200 -17.45 -19.21 6.53
C ASP A 200 -16.85 -18.56 5.28
N THR A 201 -15.53 -18.33 5.29
CA THR A 201 -14.80 -17.75 4.15
C THR A 201 -13.49 -18.47 3.95
N GLY A 202 -13.06 -18.57 2.70
CA GLY A 202 -11.79 -19.20 2.36
C GLY A 202 -11.59 -19.40 0.87
N TRP A 203 -10.48 -20.06 0.54
CA TRP A 203 -10.11 -20.43 -0.82
C TRP A 203 -10.15 -21.94 -1.02
N LEU A 204 -10.61 -22.36 -2.19
CA LEU A 204 -10.59 -23.76 -2.63
C LEU A 204 -9.60 -23.92 -3.76
N SER A 205 -8.60 -24.79 -3.57
CA SER A 205 -7.67 -25.15 -4.64
C SER A 205 -8.33 -26.05 -5.68
N PRO A 206 -7.78 -26.16 -6.89
CA PRO A 206 -8.27 -27.07 -7.93
C PRO A 206 -8.38 -28.54 -7.47
N GLU A 207 -7.54 -28.95 -6.52
CA GLU A 207 -7.50 -30.30 -5.93
C GLU A 207 -8.54 -30.49 -4.81
N GLY A 208 -9.36 -29.49 -4.50
CA GLY A 208 -10.38 -29.57 -3.45
C GLY A 208 -9.84 -29.38 -2.03
N LYS A 209 -8.70 -28.71 -1.85
CA LYS A 209 -8.21 -28.32 -0.51
C LYS A 209 -8.78 -26.98 -0.11
N PHE A 210 -9.23 -26.87 1.14
CA PHE A 210 -9.78 -25.63 1.69
C PHE A 210 -8.75 -24.89 2.55
N TYR A 211 -8.62 -23.59 2.28
CA TYR A 211 -7.75 -22.66 2.98
C TYR A 211 -8.64 -21.63 3.68
N PRO A 212 -9.05 -21.87 4.94
CA PRO A 212 -9.87 -20.93 5.69
C PRO A 212 -9.16 -19.59 5.84
N CYS A 213 -9.91 -18.50 5.71
CA CYS A 213 -9.39 -17.17 5.99
C CYS A 213 -10.52 -16.26 6.48
N GLY A 214 -10.19 -15.20 7.21
CA GLY A 214 -11.15 -14.15 7.54
C GLY A 214 -11.62 -13.38 6.30
N TYR A 215 -12.72 -12.63 6.45
CA TYR A 215 -13.31 -11.83 5.37
C TYR A 215 -12.30 -10.86 4.71
N SER A 216 -11.43 -10.25 5.51
CA SER A 216 -10.38 -9.32 5.04
C SER A 216 -9.05 -9.99 4.69
N GLU A 217 -8.92 -11.31 4.86
CA GLU A 217 -7.64 -12.02 4.73
C GLU A 217 -7.45 -12.73 3.39
N HIS A 218 -8.43 -12.67 2.50
CA HIS A 218 -8.38 -13.36 1.20
C HIS A 218 -7.13 -13.01 0.38
N ALA A 219 -6.78 -11.72 0.33
CA ALA A 219 -5.59 -11.26 -0.39
C ALA A 219 -4.30 -11.80 0.23
N ARG A 220 -4.25 -11.95 1.57
CA ARG A 220 -3.08 -12.47 2.29
C ARG A 220 -2.88 -13.96 2.04
N VAL A 221 -3.96 -14.75 1.89
CA VAL A 221 -3.84 -16.18 1.58
C VAL A 221 -3.34 -16.39 0.15
N ILE A 222 -3.90 -15.70 -0.84
CA ILE A 222 -3.40 -15.73 -2.23
C ILE A 222 -1.95 -15.22 -2.31
N TRP A 223 -1.70 -14.12 -1.61
CA TRP A 223 -0.44 -13.71 -0.97
C TRP A 223 0.61 -14.82 -0.82
N ALA A 224 0.37 -15.57 0.25
CA ALA A 224 1.20 -16.63 0.78
C ALA A 224 1.29 -17.85 -0.15
N LEU A 225 0.27 -18.07 -0.99
CA LEU A 225 0.26 -19.14 -1.97
C LEU A 225 1.08 -18.80 -3.24
N GLY A 226 1.55 -17.55 -3.38
CA GLY A 226 2.30 -17.10 -4.56
C GLY A 226 1.43 -16.96 -5.80
N LEU A 227 0.11 -16.80 -5.63
CA LEU A 227 -0.87 -16.69 -6.73
C LEU A 227 -1.12 -15.22 -7.13
N CYS A 228 -0.43 -14.29 -6.49
CA CYS A 228 -0.52 -12.85 -6.63
C CYS A 228 0.48 -12.33 -7.69
N GLY A 229 0.23 -12.61 -8.96
CA GLY A 229 0.98 -12.00 -10.08
C GLY A 229 0.41 -10.66 -10.56
N HIS A 230 -0.80 -10.29 -10.16
CA HIS A 230 -1.48 -9.09 -10.67
C HIS A 230 -2.16 -8.30 -9.54
N PRO A 231 -1.91 -6.97 -9.42
CA PRO A 231 -2.34 -6.14 -8.29
C PRO A 231 -3.86 -5.88 -8.22
N GLN A 232 -4.61 -6.25 -9.24
CA GLN A 232 -6.08 -6.22 -9.22
C GLN A 232 -6.61 -7.60 -8.86
N MET A 233 -6.71 -7.89 -7.55
CA MET A 233 -7.63 -8.78 -6.80
C MET A 233 -8.27 -10.08 -7.39
N HIS A 234 -8.03 -10.45 -8.66
CA HIS A 234 -8.63 -11.61 -9.34
C HIS A 234 -7.60 -12.70 -9.71
N GLY A 235 -6.34 -12.54 -9.29
CA GLY A 235 -5.20 -13.34 -9.76
C GLY A 235 -5.27 -14.85 -9.48
N ALA A 236 -6.16 -15.31 -8.61
CA ALA A 236 -6.32 -16.73 -8.31
C ALA A 236 -7.28 -17.46 -9.28
N HIS A 237 -8.22 -16.74 -9.90
CA HIS A 237 -9.19 -17.33 -10.85
C HIS A 237 -8.52 -18.01 -12.05
N PRO A 238 -7.50 -17.39 -12.71
CA PRO A 238 -6.79 -18.03 -13.83
C PRO A 238 -6.07 -19.34 -13.46
N ALA A 239 -5.84 -19.59 -12.17
CA ALA A 239 -5.23 -20.82 -11.67
C ALA A 239 -6.28 -21.86 -11.23
N GLY A 240 -7.56 -21.65 -11.53
CA GLY A 240 -8.67 -22.53 -11.16
C GLY A 240 -9.02 -22.50 -9.67
N TRP A 241 -8.58 -21.48 -8.93
CA TRP A 241 -8.92 -21.32 -7.52
C TRP A 241 -10.28 -20.65 -7.37
N VAL A 242 -11.05 -21.14 -6.40
CA VAL A 242 -12.40 -20.68 -6.15
C VAL A 242 -12.47 -19.99 -4.79
N ARG A 243 -12.95 -18.74 -4.76
CA ARG A 243 -13.21 -18.04 -3.51
C ARG A 243 -14.58 -18.43 -2.98
N LEU A 244 -14.62 -19.04 -1.80
CA LEU A 244 -15.85 -19.42 -1.12
C LEU A 244 -16.19 -18.39 -0.05
N GLY A 245 -17.43 -17.89 -0.07
CA GLY A 245 -18.02 -17.11 1.01
C GLY A 245 -19.36 -17.69 1.45
N MET A 246 -19.81 -17.34 2.65
CA MET A 246 -21.14 -17.67 3.15
C MET A 246 -21.98 -16.39 3.23
N ASN A 247 -23.16 -16.40 2.61
CA ASN A 247 -24.15 -15.33 2.75
C ASN A 247 -25.27 -15.86 3.65
N GLY A 248 -25.14 -15.61 4.96
CA GLY A 248 -25.96 -16.28 5.97
C GLY A 248 -25.68 -17.79 5.98
N SER A 249 -26.69 -18.59 5.61
CA SER A 249 -26.57 -20.05 5.56
C SER A 249 -26.20 -20.61 4.20
N GLU A 250 -26.10 -19.80 3.15
CA GLU A 250 -25.86 -20.30 1.79
C GLU A 250 -24.42 -20.04 1.34
N PRO A 251 -23.68 -21.08 0.91
CA PRO A 251 -22.38 -20.88 0.29
C PRO A 251 -22.56 -20.24 -1.08
N TYR A 252 -21.76 -19.23 -1.36
CA TYR A 252 -21.64 -18.62 -2.67
C TYR A 252 -20.17 -18.56 -3.09
N VAL A 253 -19.96 -18.64 -4.39
CA VAL A 253 -18.64 -18.42 -4.97
C VAL A 253 -18.59 -16.99 -5.45
N HIS A 254 -17.64 -16.23 -4.92
CA HIS A 254 -17.35 -14.90 -5.46
C HIS A 254 -16.88 -15.05 -6.91
N ASP A 255 -17.41 -14.21 -7.79
CA ASP A 255 -16.99 -14.09 -9.19
C ASP A 255 -17.15 -15.40 -10.01
N ALA A 256 -18.05 -16.30 -9.60
CA ALA A 256 -18.35 -17.55 -10.33
C ALA A 256 -18.74 -17.31 -11.80
N HIS A 257 -19.33 -16.14 -12.09
CA HIS A 257 -19.76 -15.74 -13.42
C HIS A 257 -18.63 -15.14 -14.26
N ASP A 258 -17.60 -14.60 -13.62
CA ASP A 258 -16.49 -13.91 -14.28
C ASP A 258 -15.24 -14.79 -14.41
N SER A 259 -15.23 -15.93 -13.70
CA SER A 259 -14.21 -16.97 -13.88
C SER A 259 -14.40 -17.67 -15.23
N PRO A 260 -13.39 -17.67 -16.12
CA PRO A 260 -13.49 -18.38 -17.39
C PRO A 260 -13.61 -19.89 -17.21
N ASP A 261 -13.10 -20.41 -16.10
CA ASP A 261 -13.07 -21.84 -15.80
C ASP A 261 -14.13 -22.21 -14.74
N PRO A 262 -14.96 -23.24 -15.01
CA PRO A 262 -15.90 -23.76 -14.02
C PRO A 262 -15.16 -24.46 -12.86
N PRO A 263 -15.76 -24.52 -11.66
CA PRO A 263 -15.19 -25.26 -10.54
C PRO A 263 -14.89 -26.73 -10.91
N THR A 264 -13.75 -27.23 -10.46
CA THR A 264 -13.32 -28.62 -10.69
C THR A 264 -14.23 -29.59 -9.94
N LYS A 265 -14.27 -30.87 -10.38
CA LYS A 265 -15.02 -31.91 -9.68
C LYS A 265 -14.66 -32.01 -8.20
N ALA A 266 -13.37 -31.93 -7.86
CA ALA A 266 -12.92 -31.98 -6.46
C ALA A 266 -13.47 -30.82 -5.61
N GLN A 267 -13.51 -29.61 -6.17
CA GLN A 267 -14.12 -28.45 -5.51
C GLN A 267 -15.63 -28.64 -5.33
N LYS A 268 -16.34 -29.10 -6.38
CA LYS A 268 -17.78 -29.37 -6.33
C LYS A 268 -18.14 -30.43 -5.29
N ASP A 269 -17.38 -31.52 -5.25
CA ASP A 269 -17.56 -32.62 -4.30
C ASP A 269 -17.40 -32.13 -2.85
N LEU A 270 -16.39 -31.29 -2.60
CA LEU A 270 -16.15 -30.72 -1.27
C LEU A 270 -17.28 -29.80 -0.81
N ILE A 271 -17.75 -28.89 -1.68
CA ILE A 271 -18.85 -27.98 -1.36
C ILE A 271 -20.15 -28.78 -1.15
N SER A 272 -20.37 -29.81 -1.97
CA SER A 272 -21.53 -30.69 -1.84
C SER A 272 -21.55 -31.46 -0.52
N ALA A 273 -20.39 -31.99 -0.12
CA ALA A 273 -20.22 -32.65 1.17
C ALA A 273 -20.49 -31.68 2.34
N PHE A 274 -20.04 -30.43 2.24
CA PHE A 274 -20.31 -29.39 3.22
C PHE A 274 -21.81 -29.03 3.32
N CYS A 275 -22.48 -28.77 2.20
CA CYS A 275 -23.91 -28.48 2.16
C CYS A 275 -24.72 -29.64 2.77
N LYS A 276 -24.41 -30.89 2.38
CA LYS A 276 -25.05 -32.09 2.93
C LYS A 276 -24.86 -32.21 4.44
N LYS A 277 -23.65 -31.99 4.94
CA LYS A 277 -23.33 -32.04 6.38
C LYS A 277 -24.10 -30.99 7.18
N ARG A 278 -24.25 -29.78 6.63
CA ARG A 278 -24.93 -28.66 7.28
C ARG A 278 -26.45 -28.61 7.01
N LYS A 279 -26.99 -29.52 6.19
CA LYS A 279 -28.39 -29.52 5.72
C LYS A 279 -28.79 -28.20 5.01
N ILE A 280 -27.86 -27.65 4.24
CA ILE A 280 -28.06 -26.45 3.42
C ILE A 280 -28.41 -26.90 2.00
N LYS A 281 -29.28 -26.15 1.31
CA LYS A 281 -29.57 -26.37 -0.11
C LYS A 281 -28.27 -26.24 -0.93
N LEU A 282 -28.07 -27.12 -1.90
CA LEU A 282 -26.99 -26.96 -2.86
C LEU A 282 -27.19 -25.66 -3.66
N PRO A 283 -26.13 -24.86 -3.86
CA PRO A 283 -26.19 -23.72 -4.76
C PRO A 283 -26.57 -24.15 -6.19
N TRP A 284 -27.39 -23.35 -6.86
CA TRP A 284 -27.92 -23.65 -8.20
C TRP A 284 -26.83 -23.89 -9.27
N TRP A 285 -25.63 -23.33 -9.09
CA TRP A 285 -24.50 -23.52 -10.01
C TRP A 285 -23.72 -24.83 -9.78
N LEU A 286 -24.01 -25.54 -8.68
CA LEU A 286 -23.57 -26.91 -8.43
C LEU A 286 -24.60 -27.96 -8.83
N GLU A 287 -25.87 -27.58 -8.93
CA GLU A 287 -26.91 -28.45 -9.49
C GLU A 287 -26.48 -28.76 -10.94
N GLU A 288 -26.17 -30.04 -11.22
CA GLU A 288 -25.66 -30.47 -12.52
C GLU A 288 -26.60 -29.98 -13.63
N ASN A 289 -26.15 -28.98 -14.38
CA ASN A 289 -26.65 -28.82 -15.74
C ASN A 289 -26.08 -30.00 -16.51
N GLU A 290 -26.80 -31.12 -16.56
CA GLU A 290 -26.66 -32.13 -17.61
C GLU A 290 -26.84 -31.40 -18.95
N ARG A 291 -25.75 -30.84 -19.49
CA ARG A 291 -25.65 -30.29 -20.84
C ARG A 291 -24.62 -31.06 -21.62
#